data_AF-A0A0A9Y9K5-F1
#
_entry.id   AF-A0A0A9Y9K5-F1
#
_cell.length_a   1.000
_cell.length_b   1.000
_cell.length_c   1.000
_cell.angle_alpha   90.00
_cell.angle_beta   90.00
_cell.angle_gamma   90.00
#
_symmetry.space_group_name_H-M   'P 1'
#
loop_
_entity.id
_entity.type
_entity.pdbx_description
1 polymer ?
#
loop_
_entity_poly.entity_id
_entity_poly.type
_entity_poly.pdbx_seq_one_letter_code
_entity_poly.pdbx_strand_id
1 'polypeptide(L)'
;KECRKSFGQADARMKKFPFNRHQQICATSKKKWGSDCQGDSGGPFVCGDYQVGVVSYGIDCGISLPAVYAGLGIFFEWYSSKILPTYARGELRQASAAVSQTPTPHSRTYIALYVFFRLYNNLISVRI
;
A
#
# COMPACT_ATOMS: atom_id res chain seq x y z
N LYS A 1 -0.32 -13.68 14.61
CA LYS A 1 0.76 -14.33 15.41
C LYS A 1 2.10 -14.33 14.67
N GLU A 2 2.08 -14.43 13.34
CA GLU A 2 3.27 -14.43 12.47
C GLU A 2 4.16 -13.19 12.66
N CYS A 3 3.59 -11.98 12.68
CA CYS A 3 4.36 -10.74 12.90
C CYS A 3 5.26 -10.72 14.14
N ARG A 4 4.69 -10.96 15.33
CA ARG A 4 5.49 -10.98 16.58
C ARG A 4 6.55 -12.07 16.58
N LYS A 5 6.31 -13.18 15.88
CA LYS A 5 7.28 -14.26 15.73
C LYS A 5 8.43 -13.83 14.82
N SER A 6 8.12 -13.38 13.60
CA SER A 6 9.14 -13.02 12.59
C SER A 6 9.94 -11.79 13.01
N PHE A 7 9.28 -10.69 13.40
CA PHE A 7 9.99 -9.53 13.95
C PHE A 7 10.68 -9.85 15.28
N GLY A 8 10.12 -10.77 16.07
CA GLY A 8 10.70 -11.24 17.32
C GLY A 8 11.99 -12.05 17.18
N GLN A 9 12.26 -12.60 15.98
CA GLN A 9 13.51 -13.27 15.65
C GLN A 9 14.63 -12.25 15.36
N ALA A 10 14.28 -11.13 14.71
CA ALA A 10 15.22 -10.04 14.44
C ALA A 10 15.45 -9.14 15.67
N ASP A 11 14.40 -8.86 16.46
CA ASP A 11 14.46 -8.04 17.66
C ASP A 11 13.59 -8.64 18.78
N ALA A 12 14.22 -9.04 19.89
CA ALA A 12 13.54 -9.65 21.02
C ALA A 12 12.41 -8.78 21.62
N ARG A 13 12.51 -7.45 21.51
CA ARG A 13 11.48 -6.50 21.97
C ARG A 13 10.17 -6.66 21.19
N MET A 14 10.27 -7.08 19.93
CA MET A 14 9.11 -7.24 19.05
C MET A 14 8.25 -8.47 19.38
N LYS A 15 8.77 -9.43 20.16
CA LYS A 15 8.02 -10.64 20.58
C LYS A 15 6.71 -10.32 21.31
N LYS A 16 6.66 -9.20 22.03
CA LYS A 16 5.49 -8.74 22.79
C LYS A 16 4.92 -7.41 22.27
N PHE A 17 5.40 -6.91 21.13
CA PHE A 17 4.99 -5.60 20.63
C PHE A 17 3.49 -5.56 20.28
N PRO A 18 2.72 -4.61 20.84
CA PRO A 18 1.30 -4.50 20.59
C PRO A 18 1.02 -3.54 19.41
N PHE A 19 1.20 -4.03 18.18
CA PHE A 19 1.00 -3.25 16.93
C PHE A 19 -0.30 -2.43 16.93
N ASN A 20 -1.45 -3.07 17.21
CA ASN A 20 -2.75 -2.39 17.22
C ASN A 20 -2.82 -1.21 18.21
N ARG A 21 -2.15 -1.30 19.38
CA ARG A 21 -2.13 -0.19 20.37
C ARG A 21 -1.29 0.99 19.89
N HIS A 22 -0.35 0.75 18.98
CA HIS A 22 0.50 1.77 18.36
C HIS A 22 -0.02 2.16 16.99
N GLN A 23 -1.28 1.85 16.67
CA GLN A 23 -1.92 2.22 15.40
C GLN A 23 -1.17 1.64 14.19
N GLN A 24 -0.50 0.50 14.38
CA GLN A 24 0.19 -0.21 13.34
C GLN A 24 -0.59 -1.46 12.95
N ILE A 25 -0.70 -1.69 11.66
CA ILE A 25 -1.20 -2.94 11.09
C ILE A 25 0.03 -3.75 10.69
N CYS A 26 0.05 -5.03 11.06
CA CYS A 26 1.06 -5.93 10.55
C CYS A 26 0.40 -7.04 9.76
N ALA A 27 0.82 -7.20 8.51
CA ALA A 27 0.24 -8.16 7.59
C ALA A 27 1.34 -8.92 6.84
N THR A 28 1.03 -10.16 6.49
CA THR A 28 1.90 -11.04 5.70
C THR A 28 1.11 -11.48 4.47
N SER A 29 1.74 -11.43 3.30
CA SER A 29 1.11 -11.95 2.08
C SER A 29 1.03 -13.48 2.14
N LYS A 30 -0.14 -14.03 1.82
CA LYS A 30 -0.30 -15.49 1.61
C LYS A 30 0.40 -15.96 0.33
N LYS A 31 0.72 -15.06 -0.59
CA LYS A 31 1.44 -15.37 -1.82
C LYS A 31 2.94 -15.41 -1.52
N LYS A 32 3.66 -16.31 -2.20
CA LYS A 32 5.13 -16.48 -2.08
C LYS A 32 5.93 -15.22 -2.45
N TRP A 33 5.30 -14.29 -3.16
CA TRP A 33 5.85 -13.04 -3.65
C TRP A 33 4.84 -11.95 -3.30
N GLY A 34 5.23 -10.92 -2.55
CA GLY A 34 4.34 -9.81 -2.23
C GLY A 34 4.51 -9.21 -0.84
N SER A 35 5.73 -9.15 -0.30
CA SER A 35 6.05 -8.16 0.73
C SER A 35 6.49 -6.87 0.06
N ASP A 36 6.16 -5.73 0.68
CA ASP A 36 6.61 -4.41 0.21
C ASP A 36 8.14 -4.32 0.26
N CYS A 37 8.72 -3.63 -0.72
CA CYS A 37 10.15 -3.38 -0.85
C CYS A 37 10.54 -1.96 -0.44
N GLN A 38 11.84 -1.72 -0.41
CA GLN A 38 12.37 -0.36 -0.35
C GLN A 38 11.85 0.46 -1.53
N GLY A 39 11.31 1.64 -1.23
CA GLY A 39 10.65 2.51 -2.21
C GLY A 39 9.12 2.41 -2.22
N ASP A 40 8.53 1.39 -1.61
CA ASP A 40 7.07 1.29 -1.48
C ASP A 40 6.51 2.08 -0.29
N SER A 41 7.38 2.57 0.61
CA SER A 41 7.00 3.39 1.75
C SER A 41 6.14 4.60 1.34
N GLY A 42 5.04 4.82 2.06
CA GLY A 42 4.05 5.84 1.70
C GLY A 42 2.98 5.34 0.73
N GLY A 43 3.16 4.17 0.11
CA GLY A 43 2.17 3.53 -0.74
C GLY A 43 0.92 3.07 0.02
N PRO A 44 -0.21 2.87 -0.68
CA PRO A 44 -1.47 2.47 -0.06
C PRO A 44 -1.50 0.98 0.28
N PHE A 45 -1.89 0.63 1.51
CA PHE A 45 -2.25 -0.73 1.88
C PHE A 45 -3.77 -0.89 1.81
N VAL A 46 -4.22 -1.68 0.84
CA VAL A 46 -5.63 -1.80 0.44
C VAL A 46 -6.19 -3.17 0.80
N CYS A 47 -7.39 -3.19 1.38
CA CYS A 47 -8.15 -4.39 1.65
C CYS A 47 -9.53 -4.27 0.98
N GLY A 48 -9.80 -5.08 -0.04
CA GLY A 48 -10.96 -4.89 -0.90
C GLY A 48 -10.85 -3.55 -1.65
N ASP A 49 -11.87 -2.70 -1.50
CA ASP A 49 -11.92 -1.38 -2.11
C ASP A 49 -11.47 -0.25 -1.16
N TYR A 50 -10.99 -0.59 0.04
CA TYR A 50 -10.67 0.39 1.08
C TYR A 50 -9.17 0.43 1.35
N GLN A 51 -8.58 1.63 1.29
CA GLN A 51 -7.26 1.86 1.86
C GLN A 51 -7.36 1.86 3.39
N VAL A 52 -6.70 0.90 4.03
CA VAL A 52 -6.73 0.71 5.48
C VAL A 52 -5.42 1.09 6.15
N GLY A 53 -4.36 1.24 5.37
CA GLY A 53 -3.05 1.64 5.87
C GLY A 53 -2.15 2.31 4.85
N VAL A 54 -0.97 2.68 5.31
CA VAL A 54 0.14 3.23 4.52
C VAL A 54 1.38 2.40 4.79
N VAL A 55 2.06 1.95 3.74
CA VAL A 55 3.31 1.17 3.83
C VAL A 55 4.33 1.93 4.67
N SER A 56 4.87 1.28 5.69
CA SER A 56 5.82 1.92 6.61
C SER A 56 7.18 1.23 6.56
N TYR A 57 7.27 -0.01 7.06
CA TYR A 57 8.53 -0.73 7.15
C TYR A 57 8.32 -2.25 7.09
N GLY A 58 9.39 -2.98 6.78
CA GLY A 58 9.40 -4.43 6.72
C GLY A 58 10.75 -5.00 7.16
N ILE A 59 10.84 -6.32 7.27
CA ILE A 59 12.09 -7.02 7.59
C ILE A 59 13.00 -7.07 6.36
N ASP A 60 12.44 -7.50 5.24
CA ASP A 60 13.07 -7.62 3.93
C ASP A 60 11.96 -7.78 2.86
N CYS A 61 12.33 -7.83 1.58
CA CYS A 61 11.37 -7.83 0.48
C CYS A 61 11.45 -9.05 -0.45
N GLY A 62 10.40 -9.27 -1.26
CA GLY A 62 10.37 -10.33 -2.29
C GLY A 62 10.05 -11.75 -1.81
N ILE A 63 9.83 -11.96 -0.50
CA ILE A 63 9.50 -13.26 0.11
C ILE A 63 8.38 -13.01 1.12
N SER A 64 7.48 -13.97 1.38
CA SER A 64 6.32 -13.89 2.31
C SER A 64 6.64 -13.51 3.77
N LEU A 65 7.27 -12.36 3.98
CA LEU A 65 7.61 -11.79 5.26
C LEU A 65 6.54 -10.78 5.67
N PRO A 66 6.28 -10.65 6.98
CA PRO A 66 5.39 -9.61 7.47
C PRO A 66 5.98 -8.22 7.19
N ALA A 67 5.10 -7.32 6.72
CA ALA A 67 5.34 -5.89 6.64
C ALA A 67 4.41 -5.15 7.59
N VAL A 68 4.80 -3.93 7.97
CA VAL A 68 4.08 -3.07 8.90
C VAL A 68 3.65 -1.80 8.20
N TYR A 69 2.41 -1.42 8.50
CA TYR A 69 1.70 -0.30 7.90
C TYR A 69 1.20 0.62 9.00
N ALA A 70 1.21 1.92 8.76
CA ALA A 70 0.49 2.87 9.60
C ALA A 70 -1.02 2.70 9.35
N GLY A 71 -1.79 2.40 10.38
CA GLY A 71 -3.23 2.17 10.27
C GLY A 71 -4.01 3.47 10.17
N LEU A 72 -4.90 3.59 9.19
CA LEU A 72 -5.63 4.83 8.92
C LEU A 72 -6.84 5.07 9.82
N GLY A 73 -7.30 4.06 10.56
CA GLY A 73 -8.56 4.14 11.32
C GLY A 73 -8.64 5.33 12.29
N ILE A 74 -7.53 5.68 12.95
CA ILE A 74 -7.46 6.80 13.90
C ILE A 74 -7.20 8.16 13.21
N PHE A 75 -6.66 8.15 12.00
CA PHE A 75 -6.41 9.38 11.24
C PHE A 75 -7.68 9.88 10.54
N PHE A 76 -8.72 9.06 10.48
CA PHE A 76 -9.96 9.42 9.80
C PHE A 76 -10.62 10.67 10.36
N GLU A 77 -10.64 10.84 11.68
CA GLU A 77 -11.22 12.03 12.33
C GLU A 77 -10.42 13.30 12.01
N TRP A 78 -9.09 13.23 12.13
CA TRP A 78 -8.21 14.33 11.75
C TRP A 78 -8.35 14.67 10.26
N TYR A 79 -8.36 13.66 9.39
CA TYR A 79 -8.49 13.84 7.95
C TYR A 79 -9.82 14.50 7.59
N SER A 80 -10.92 14.02 8.19
CA SER A 80 -12.26 14.54 7.96
C SER A 80 -12.42 15.97 8.48
N SER A 81 -11.73 16.34 9.56
CA SER A 81 -11.84 17.67 10.16
C SER A 81 -10.85 18.70 9.61
N LYS A 82 -9.69 18.28 9.09
CA LYS A 82 -8.60 19.19 8.67
C LYS A 82 -8.34 19.18 7.17
N ILE A 83 -8.51 18.04 6.51
CA ILE A 83 -8.13 17.87 5.10
C ILE A 83 -9.36 17.92 4.18
N LEU A 84 -10.44 17.22 4.50
CA LEU A 84 -11.65 17.27 3.66
C LEU A 84 -12.23 18.69 3.50
N PRO A 85 -12.29 19.55 4.55
CA PRO A 85 -12.83 20.90 4.40
C PRO A 85 -11.91 21.84 3.61
N THR A 86 -10.59 21.62 3.63
CA THR A 86 -9.63 22.40 2.84
C THR A 86 -9.68 21.99 1.36
N TYR A 87 -9.92 20.71 1.09
CA TYR A 87 -10.20 20.21 -0.25
C TYR A 87 -11.50 20.78 -0.83
N ALA A 88 -12.59 20.73 -0.05
CA ALA A 88 -13.90 21.26 -0.45
C ALA A 88 -13.88 22.77 -0.75
N ARG A 89 -13.02 23.53 -0.05
CA ARG A 89 -12.82 24.97 -0.26
C ARG A 89 -11.84 25.29 -1.41
N GLY A 90 -11.26 24.29 -2.07
CA GLY A 90 -10.29 24.49 -3.15
C GLY A 90 -8.95 25.10 -2.69
N GLU A 91 -8.68 25.08 -1.37
CA GLU A 91 -7.45 25.64 -0.78
C GLU A 91 -6.28 24.67 -0.85
N LEU A 92 -6.58 23.37 -0.89
CA LEU A 92 -5.63 22.36 -1.33
C LEU A 92 -5.78 22.24 -2.85
N ARG A 93 -4.70 22.54 -3.57
CA ARG A 93 -4.60 22.04 -4.94
C ARG A 93 -4.74 20.53 -4.83
N GLN A 94 -5.71 19.95 -5.55
CA GLN A 94 -5.64 18.56 -5.98
C GLN A 94 -4.18 18.31 -6.33
N ALA A 95 -3.56 17.26 -5.80
CA ALA A 95 -2.32 16.78 -6.38
C ALA A 95 -2.69 16.41 -7.81
N SER A 96 -2.66 17.40 -8.70
CA SER A 96 -2.88 17.25 -10.11
C SER A 96 -1.82 16.26 -10.50
N ALA A 97 -2.23 15.03 -10.79
CA ALA A 97 -1.48 14.22 -11.71
C ALA A 97 0.01 14.07 -11.34
N ALA A 98 0.33 13.54 -10.14
CA ALA A 98 1.37 12.50 -10.14
C ALA A 98 0.87 11.22 -10.85
N VAL A 99 -0.43 11.14 -11.16
CA VAL A 99 -0.89 10.57 -12.44
C VAL A 99 -0.45 11.51 -13.56
N SER A 100 0.85 11.61 -13.80
CA SER A 100 1.28 12.07 -15.12
C SER A 100 0.53 11.20 -16.13
N GLN A 101 -0.21 11.82 -17.03
CA GLN A 101 -0.82 11.13 -18.17
C GLN A 101 0.23 10.56 -19.14
N THR A 102 1.50 10.51 -18.74
CA THR A 102 2.52 9.66 -19.33
C THR A 102 2.97 8.62 -18.30
N PRO A 103 2.70 7.31 -18.51
CA PRO A 103 3.39 6.25 -17.79
C PRO A 103 4.90 6.46 -17.94
N THR A 104 5.62 6.69 -16.85
CA THR A 104 7.08 6.78 -16.91
C THR A 104 7.67 5.39 -17.19
N PRO A 105 8.72 5.31 -18.01
CA PRO A 105 9.10 4.09 -18.71
C PRO A 105 10.02 3.19 -17.88
N HIS A 106 9.53 2.66 -16.77
CA HIS A 106 10.09 1.44 -16.15
C HIS A 106 9.18 0.23 -16.33
N SER A 107 8.33 0.27 -17.37
CA SER A 107 7.32 -0.74 -17.64
C SER A 107 7.35 -1.18 -19.12
N ARG A 108 8.55 -1.29 -19.72
CA ARG A 108 8.72 -1.87 -21.08
C ARG A 108 8.14 -3.28 -21.17
N THR A 109 8.14 -4.03 -20.07
CA THR A 109 7.46 -5.32 -19.95
C THR A 109 5.93 -5.18 -19.86
N TYR A 110 5.43 -4.12 -19.22
CA TYR A 110 4.01 -3.92 -18.98
C TYR A 110 3.27 -3.47 -20.24
N ILE A 111 3.85 -2.58 -21.07
CA ILE A 111 3.24 -2.20 -22.35
C ILE A 111 3.26 -3.38 -23.32
N ALA A 112 4.33 -4.18 -23.33
CA ALA A 112 4.37 -5.40 -24.13
C ALA A 112 3.26 -6.38 -23.72
N LEU A 113 3.07 -6.62 -22.42
CA LEU A 113 1.97 -7.44 -21.90
C LEU A 113 0.60 -6.81 -22.18
N TYR A 114 0.45 -5.50 -22.03
CA TYR A 114 -0.80 -4.77 -22.27
C TYR A 114 -1.22 -4.82 -23.74
N VAL A 115 -0.28 -4.66 -24.68
CA VAL A 115 -0.52 -4.80 -26.13
C VAL A 115 -0.82 -6.26 -26.49
N PHE A 116 -0.13 -7.22 -25.87
CA PHE A 116 -0.41 -8.65 -26.06
C PHE A 116 -1.81 -9.03 -25.57
N PHE A 117 -2.24 -8.55 -24.40
CA PHE A 117 -3.59 -8.76 -23.87
C PHE A 117 -4.66 -8.04 -24.70
N ARG A 118 -4.39 -6.82 -25.18
CA ARG A 118 -5.31 -6.04 -26.04
C ARG A 118 -5.54 -6.67 -27.41
N LEU A 119 -4.53 -7.31 -28.00
CA LEU A 119 -4.67 -7.92 -29.32
C LEU A 119 -5.27 -9.34 -29.27
N TYR A 120 -5.21 -10.02 -28.12
CA TYR A 120 -5.64 -11.43 -28.02
C TYR A 120 -6.92 -11.70 -27.21
N ASN A 121 -7.48 -10.75 -26.46
CA ASN A 121 -8.68 -11.02 -25.64
C ASN A 121 -9.71 -9.89 -25.66
N ASN A 122 -10.71 -10.00 -26.53
CA ASN A 122 -11.87 -9.09 -26.62
C ASN A 122 -12.95 -9.33 -25.54
N LEU A 123 -12.62 -9.86 -24.34
CA LEU A 123 -13.65 -10.40 -23.43
C LEU A 123 -13.72 -9.83 -22.01
N ILE A 124 -12.99 -8.77 -21.65
CA ILE A 124 -13.17 -8.15 -20.32
C ILE A 124 -13.18 -6.62 -20.42
N SER A 125 -14.38 -6.05 -20.29
CA SER A 125 -14.61 -4.62 -20.09
C SER A 125 -14.37 -4.27 -18.63
N VAL A 126 -13.25 -3.62 -18.32
CA VAL A 126 -13.10 -2.86 -17.07
C VAL A 126 -13.29 -1.40 -17.43
N ARG A 127 -14.45 -0.83 -17.07
CA ARG A 127 -14.67 0.61 -17.06
C ARG A 127 -14.20 1.15 -15.70
N ILE A 128 -13.43 2.23 -15.74
CA ILE A 128 -13.37 3.22 -14.66
C ILE A 128 -14.33 4.33 -15.07
#